data_AF-A0A8H6D850-F1
#
_entry.id   AF-A0A8H6D850-F1
#
_cell.length_a   1.000
_cell.length_b   1.000
_cell.length_c   1.000
_cell.angle_alpha   90.00
_cell.angle_beta   90.00
_cell.angle_gamma   90.00
#
_symmetry.space_group_name_H-M   'P 1'
#
loop_
_entity.id
_entity.type
_entity.pdbx_description
1 polymer ?
#
loop_
_entity_poly.entity_id
_entity_poly.type
_entity_poly.pdbx_seq_one_letter_code
_entity_poly.pdbx_strand_id
1 'polypeptide(L)'
;MQANVSNKIVPLTIIKGAGHEHIPIPDGECAIIADFHSIKSQRNDSDHYLTTGFYKVVPGPTRYGSYDYEETKYVLSGQIDVTDEATGITHHLVAGDWAFFHVGSKA
;
A
#
# COMPACT_ATOMS: atom_id res chain seq x y z
N MET A 1 1.29 -38.00 -22.57
CA MET A 1 0.68 -36.81 -23.19
C MET A 1 1.49 -35.60 -22.75
N GLN A 2 2.17 -34.91 -23.66
CA GLN A 2 2.86 -33.65 -23.34
C GLN A 2 1.81 -32.53 -23.29
N ALA A 3 1.78 -31.77 -22.20
CA ALA A 3 0.97 -30.57 -22.13
C ALA A 3 1.56 -29.53 -23.09
N ASN A 4 0.77 -29.10 -24.07
CA ASN A 4 1.08 -27.93 -24.89
C ASN A 4 1.11 -26.70 -23.97
N VAL A 5 2.30 -26.31 -23.50
CA VAL A 5 2.48 -25.03 -22.81
C VAL A 5 2.36 -23.96 -23.88
N SER A 6 1.19 -23.33 -23.96
CA SER A 6 0.95 -22.21 -24.85
C SER A 6 1.95 -21.09 -24.49
N ASN A 7 2.86 -20.75 -25.40
CA ASN A 7 3.76 -19.58 -25.32
C ASN A 7 2.98 -18.27 -25.51
N LYS A 8 1.87 -18.10 -24.80
CA LYS A 8 1.04 -16.90 -24.87
C LYS A 8 1.76 -15.80 -24.09
N ILE A 9 2.37 -14.88 -24.82
CA ILE A 9 2.95 -13.67 -24.25
C ILE A 9 1.79 -12.83 -23.70
N VAL A 10 1.90 -12.46 -22.41
CA VAL A 10 0.91 -11.63 -21.70
C VAL A 10 1.48 -10.22 -21.58
N PRO A 11 0.70 -9.16 -21.88
CA PRO A 11 1.18 -7.78 -21.75
C PRO A 11 1.44 -7.41 -20.28
N LEU A 12 2.38 -6.48 -20.07
CA LEU A 12 2.62 -5.87 -18.77
C LEU A 12 1.61 -4.75 -18.50
N THR A 13 1.21 -4.60 -17.23
CA THR A 13 0.54 -3.38 -16.76
C THR A 13 1.62 -2.37 -16.35
N ILE A 14 1.70 -1.23 -17.03
CA ILE A 14 2.64 -0.15 -16.72
C ILE A 14 1.86 1.15 -16.58
N ILE A 15 1.88 1.74 -15.38
CA ILE A 15 1.28 3.04 -15.10
C ILE A 15 2.44 4.04 -14.95
N LYS A 16 2.72 4.78 -16.03
CA LYS A 16 3.84 5.74 -16.05
C LYS A 16 3.47 6.97 -15.22
N GLY A 17 4.39 7.40 -14.35
CA GLY A 17 4.21 8.62 -13.57
C GLY A 17 3.19 8.48 -12.43
N ALA A 18 2.83 7.27 -12.03
CA ALA A 18 1.84 7.03 -10.98
C ALA A 18 2.15 7.80 -9.67
N GLY A 19 3.43 7.92 -9.30
CA GLY A 19 3.86 8.70 -8.12
C GLY A 19 3.89 10.23 -8.29
N HIS A 20 3.70 10.73 -9.52
CA HIS A 20 3.57 12.15 -9.82
C HIS A 20 2.12 12.60 -9.94
N GLU A 21 1.16 11.66 -9.93
CA GLU A 21 -0.25 12.02 -9.95
C GLU A 21 -0.56 12.84 -8.69
N HIS A 22 -1.03 14.08 -8.90
CA HIS A 22 -1.47 14.90 -7.79
C HIS A 22 -2.86 14.42 -7.36
N ILE A 23 -2.87 13.51 -6.41
CA ILE A 23 -4.10 12.98 -5.84
C ILE A 23 -4.56 13.96 -4.76
N PRO A 24 -5.65 14.72 -4.99
CA PRO A 24 -6.09 15.75 -4.07
C PRO A 24 -6.57 15.10 -2.77
N ILE A 25 -6.10 15.62 -1.63
CA ILE A 25 -6.64 15.22 -0.33
C ILE A 25 -8.05 15.82 -0.23
N PRO A 26 -9.08 15.03 0.14
CA PRO A 26 -10.43 15.55 0.29
C PRO A 26 -10.51 16.69 1.31
N ASP A 27 -11.45 17.61 1.13
CA ASP A 27 -11.62 18.73 2.04
C ASP A 27 -11.85 18.26 3.49
N GLY A 28 -11.08 18.80 4.42
CA GLY A 28 -11.14 18.43 5.84
C GLY A 28 -10.34 17.19 6.24
N GLU A 29 -9.75 16.47 5.28
CA GLU A 29 -8.85 15.35 5.53
C GLU A 29 -7.38 15.78 5.55
N CYS A 30 -6.53 14.98 6.18
CA CYS A 30 -5.07 15.17 6.17
C CYS A 30 -4.32 14.06 5.43
N ALA A 31 -5.04 13.07 4.88
CA ALA A 31 -4.42 11.97 4.15
C ALA A 31 -5.32 11.44 3.04
N ILE A 32 -4.72 10.75 2.07
CA ILE A 32 -5.42 9.99 1.05
C ILE A 32 -4.70 8.68 0.78
N ILE A 33 -5.48 7.61 0.57
CA ILE A 33 -5.05 6.37 -0.07
C ILE A 33 -5.66 6.36 -1.46
N ALA A 34 -4.85 6.09 -2.46
CA ALA A 34 -5.30 6.05 -3.84
C ALA A 34 -4.73 4.82 -4.54
N ASP A 35 -5.58 3.80 -4.60
CA ASP A 35 -5.31 2.56 -5.31
C ASP A 35 -5.38 2.81 -6.81
N PHE A 36 -4.35 2.39 -7.53
CA PHE A 36 -4.29 2.51 -8.99
C PHE A 36 -4.29 1.14 -9.68
N HIS A 37 -4.08 0.05 -8.94
CA HIS A 37 -4.16 -1.29 -9.48
C HIS A 37 -4.54 -2.31 -8.41
N SER A 38 -5.53 -3.16 -8.73
CA SER A 38 -5.88 -4.34 -7.95
C SER A 38 -5.99 -5.55 -8.87
N ILE A 39 -5.43 -6.68 -8.47
CA ILE A 39 -5.48 -7.91 -9.25
C ILE A 39 -5.55 -9.13 -8.34
N LYS A 40 -6.38 -10.10 -8.71
CA LYS A 40 -6.36 -11.43 -8.09
C LYS A 40 -5.19 -12.23 -8.65
N SER A 41 -4.35 -12.78 -7.79
CA SER A 41 -3.31 -13.74 -8.18
C SER A 41 -3.93 -14.90 -8.95
N GLN A 42 -3.27 -15.30 -10.04
CA GLN A 42 -3.63 -16.52 -10.80
C GLN A 42 -2.73 -17.70 -10.42
N ARG A 43 -1.96 -17.59 -9.34
CA ARG A 43 -1.17 -18.72 -8.84
C ARG A 43 -2.11 -19.79 -8.31
N ASN A 44 -1.86 -21.04 -8.71
CA ASN A 44 -2.68 -22.18 -8.33
C ASN A 44 -2.55 -22.56 -6.84
N ASP A 45 -1.62 -21.94 -6.10
CA ASP A 45 -1.37 -22.20 -4.70
C ASP A 45 -2.04 -21.19 -3.75
N SER A 46 -2.67 -20.13 -4.27
CA SER A 46 -3.22 -19.07 -3.43
C SER A 46 -4.25 -18.16 -4.12
N ASP A 47 -5.32 -17.83 -3.38
CA ASP A 47 -6.38 -16.90 -3.76
C ASP A 47 -6.14 -15.48 -3.18
N HIS A 48 -4.91 -14.96 -3.31
CA HIS A 48 -4.59 -13.62 -2.81
C HIS A 48 -4.93 -12.51 -3.81
N TYR A 49 -5.27 -11.33 -3.29
CA TYR A 49 -5.35 -10.09 -4.06
C TYR A 49 -4.12 -9.24 -3.80
N LEU A 50 -3.63 -8.60 -4.85
CA LEU A 50 -2.60 -7.57 -4.78
C LEU A 50 -3.28 -6.25 -5.13
N THR A 51 -3.36 -5.35 -4.16
CA THR A 51 -3.76 -3.96 -4.37
C THR A 51 -2.53 -3.08 -4.16
N THR A 52 -2.32 -2.11 -5.04
CA THR A 52 -1.22 -1.16 -4.96
C THR A 52 -1.74 0.24 -5.23
N GLY A 53 -1.26 1.17 -4.41
CA GLY A 53 -1.67 2.56 -4.42
C GLY A 53 -0.57 3.48 -3.91
N PHE A 54 -0.86 4.78 -3.90
CA PHE A 54 -0.08 5.76 -3.16
C PHE A 54 -0.82 6.18 -1.91
N TYR A 55 -0.03 6.39 -0.87
CA TYR A 55 -0.48 7.03 0.35
C TYR A 55 0.21 8.39 0.47
N LYS A 56 -0.57 9.45 0.69
CA LYS A 56 -0.06 10.78 0.98
C LYS A 56 -0.70 11.28 2.25
N VAL A 57 0.12 11.88 3.12
CA VAL A 57 -0.32 12.57 4.33
C VAL A 57 0.32 13.96 4.37
N VAL A 58 -0.40 14.91 4.93
CA VAL A 58 0.04 16.29 5.17
C VAL A 58 -0.21 16.64 6.64
N PRO A 59 0.42 17.72 7.18
CA PRO A 59 0.15 18.16 8.54
C PRO A 59 -1.36 18.34 8.80
N GLY A 60 -1.84 17.78 9.91
CA GLY A 60 -3.26 17.75 10.27
C GLY A 60 -3.50 16.92 11.52
N PRO A 61 -4.76 16.58 11.84
CA PRO A 61 -5.08 15.75 13.00
C PRO A 61 -4.46 14.35 12.88
N THR A 62 -4.15 13.75 14.04
CA THR A 62 -3.74 12.34 14.12
C THR A 62 -4.83 11.44 13.56
N ARG A 63 -4.43 10.48 12.72
CA ARG A 63 -5.32 9.43 12.21
C ARG A 63 -5.09 8.14 12.98
N TYR A 64 -6.16 7.37 13.14
CA TYR A 64 -6.14 6.06 13.77
C TYR A 64 -6.47 5.00 12.72
N GLY A 65 -5.61 3.99 12.59
CA GLY A 65 -5.80 2.84 11.72
C GLY A 65 -6.12 1.59 12.54
N SER A 66 -7.10 0.81 12.07
CA SER A 66 -7.35 -0.56 12.52
C SER A 66 -7.32 -1.45 11.27
N TYR A 67 -6.42 -2.42 11.23
CA TYR A 67 -6.12 -3.17 10.02
C TYR A 67 -6.84 -4.52 10.04
N ASP A 68 -7.81 -4.72 9.13
CA ASP A 68 -8.49 -6.00 8.89
C ASP A 68 -7.92 -6.75 7.66
N TYR A 69 -6.85 -6.22 7.08
CA TYR A 69 -6.03 -6.80 6.01
C TYR A 69 -4.55 -6.48 6.27
N GLU A 70 -3.64 -7.25 5.66
CA GLU A 70 -2.22 -6.91 5.65
C GLU A 70 -1.93 -5.70 4.76
N GLU A 71 -1.19 -4.72 5.31
CA GLU A 71 -0.73 -3.57 4.53
C GLU A 71 0.78 -3.41 4.64
N THR A 72 1.43 -3.08 3.53
CA THR A 72 2.82 -2.60 3.54
C THR A 72 2.85 -1.14 3.12
N LYS A 73 3.72 -0.35 3.76
CA LYS A 73 4.03 1.00 3.32
C LYS A 73 5.53 1.15 3.14
N TYR A 74 5.93 1.70 1.99
CA TYR A 74 7.30 2.10 1.70
C TYR A 74 7.34 3.61 1.52
N VAL A 75 8.13 4.30 2.32
CA VAL A 75 8.17 5.78 2.30
C VAL A 75 9.00 6.23 1.10
N LEU A 76 8.34 6.80 0.11
CA LEU A 76 9.00 7.31 -1.11
C LEU A 76 9.63 8.69 -0.90
N SER A 77 8.96 9.55 -0.12
CA SER A 77 9.41 10.92 0.15
C SER A 77 8.73 11.46 1.39
N GLY A 78 9.37 12.43 2.06
CA GLY A 78 8.86 12.99 3.31
C GLY A 78 9.08 12.07 4.49
N GLN A 79 8.19 12.17 5.48
CA GLN A 79 8.26 11.43 6.74
C GLN A 79 6.86 11.25 7.32
N ILE A 80 6.67 10.18 8.10
CA ILE A 80 5.45 9.91 8.87
C ILE A 80 5.82 9.35 10.24
N ASP A 81 5.05 9.70 11.27
CA ASP A 81 5.12 9.05 12.58
C ASP A 81 3.99 8.02 12.68
N VAL A 82 4.31 6.81 13.13
CA VAL A 82 3.36 5.71 13.30
C VAL A 82 3.48 5.20 14.73
N THR A 83 2.38 5.18 15.48
CA THR A 83 2.40 4.68 16.87
C THR A 83 1.86 3.27 16.91
N ASP A 84 2.71 2.28 17.11
CA ASP A 84 2.25 0.90 17.30
C ASP A 84 1.56 0.77 18.67
N GLU A 85 0.22 0.66 18.68
CA GLU A 85 -0.53 0.57 19.93
C GLU A 85 -0.16 -0.68 20.76
N ALA A 86 0.33 -1.76 20.13
CA ALA A 86 0.66 -2.99 20.84
C ALA A 86 1.91 -2.81 21.73
N THR A 87 2.86 -1.99 21.28
CA THR A 87 4.11 -1.73 22.00
C THR A 87 4.12 -0.36 22.70
N GLY A 88 3.23 0.55 22.30
CA GLY A 88 3.23 1.95 22.72
C GLY A 88 4.37 2.78 22.13
N ILE A 89 5.10 2.27 21.14
CA ILE A 89 6.26 2.93 20.53
C ILE A 89 5.81 3.72 19.30
N THR A 90 6.23 4.98 19.22
CA THR A 90 6.12 5.78 18.00
C THR A 90 7.38 5.61 17.15
N HIS A 91 7.20 5.15 15.93
CA HIS A 91 8.24 5.00 14.92
C HIS A 91 8.21 6.20 13.97
N HIS A 92 9.34 6.90 13.87
CA HIS A 92 9.56 7.97 12.90
C HIS A 92 10.11 7.40 11.60
N LEU A 93 9.27 7.30 10.58
CA LEU A 93 9.62 6.71 9.27
C LEU A 93 9.96 7.80 8.28
N VAL A 94 11.09 7.65 7.57
CA VAL A 94 11.59 8.59 6.56
C VAL A 94 11.78 7.89 5.21
N ALA A 95 12.11 8.65 4.16
CA ALA A 95 12.32 8.12 2.82
C ALA A 95 13.30 6.92 2.81
N GLY A 96 12.84 5.79 2.27
CA GLY A 96 13.57 4.52 2.24
C GLY A 96 13.12 3.51 3.29
N ASP A 97 12.38 3.94 4.33
CA ASP A 97 11.86 3.05 5.35
C ASP A 97 10.65 2.26 4.85
N TRP A 98 10.46 1.08 5.46
CA TRP A 98 9.39 0.15 5.17
C TRP A 98 8.70 -0.29 6.46
N ALA A 99 7.37 -0.31 6.44
CA ALA A 99 6.54 -0.78 7.53
C ALA A 99 5.55 -1.84 7.04
N PHE A 100 5.24 -2.79 7.92
CA PHE A 100 4.22 -3.81 7.70
C PHE A 100 3.21 -3.79 8.83
N PHE A 101 1.94 -3.78 8.46
CA PHE A 101 0.80 -3.80 9.35
C PHE A 101 0.13 -5.16 9.20
N HIS A 102 0.14 -5.95 10.28
CA HIS A 102 -0.52 -7.25 10.32
C HIS A 102 -2.03 -7.06 10.48
N VAL A 103 -2.80 -8.07 10.08
CA VAL A 103 -4.23 -8.16 10.46
C VAL A 103 -4.34 -8.10 11.98
N GLY A 104 -5.16 -7.17 12.48
CA GLY A 104 -5.36 -6.89 13.89
C GLY A 104 -4.44 -5.82 14.47
N SER A 105 -3.44 -5.32 13.73
CA SER A 105 -2.65 -4.16 14.14
C SER A 105 -3.52 -2.92 14.32
N LYS A 106 -3.07 -2.01 15.18
CA LYS A 106 -3.63 -0.67 15.35
C LYS A 106 -2.49 0.34 15.39
N ALA A 107 -2.64 1.45 14.68
CA ALA A 107 -1.57 2.43 14.49
C ALA A 107 -2.04 3.87 14.31
#